data_AF-A0A765BM73-F1
#
_entry.id   AF-A0A765BM73-F1
#
_cell.length_a   1.000
_cell.length_b   1.000
_cell.length_c   1.000
_cell.angle_alpha   90.00
_cell.angle_beta   90.00
_cell.angle_gamma   90.00
#
_symmetry.space_group_name_H-M   'P 1'
#
loop_
_entity.id
_entity.type
_entity.pdbx_description
1 polymer ?
#
loop_
_entity_poly.entity_id
_entity_poly.type
_entity_poly.pdbx_seq_one_letter_code
_entity_poly.pdbx_strand_id
1 'polypeptide(L)' 'GNMEATGIGIQIGYRPDGSLVQFGEEKYYRTSRSGGNENVELRARYYQTAQNVTAGKANGTATFTLTYK' A
#
# COMPACT_ATOMS: atom_id res chain seq x y z
N GLY A 1 -5.13 9.08 26.48
CA GLY A 1 -5.87 8.60 25.29
C GLY A 1 -4.94 8.67 24.10
N ASN A 2 -4.91 7.64 23.26
CA ASN A 2 -4.13 7.68 22.02
C ASN A 2 -4.85 8.63 21.05
N MET A 3 -4.29 9.82 20.81
CA MET A 3 -4.75 10.68 19.73
C MET A 3 -4.28 10.12 18.40
N GLU A 4 -5.17 10.00 17.43
CA GLU A 4 -4.85 9.66 16.04
C GLU A 4 -4.42 10.91 15.29
N ALA A 5 -3.48 10.76 14.36
CA ALA A 5 -3.04 11.84 13.48
C ALA A 5 -4.15 12.15 12.45
N THR A 6 -4.27 13.41 12.06
CA THR A 6 -5.20 13.85 11.01
C THR A 6 -4.44 14.48 9.85
N GLY A 7 -5.06 14.51 8.66
CA GLY A 7 -4.47 15.11 7.46
C GLY A 7 -3.34 14.29 6.82
N ILE A 8 -3.19 13.02 7.19
CA ILE A 8 -2.25 12.07 6.58
C ILE A 8 -2.96 10.81 6.09
N GLY A 9 -2.36 10.14 5.11
CA GLY A 9 -2.76 8.81 4.66
C GLY A 9 -1.54 7.89 4.50
N ILE A 10 -1.78 6.58 4.49
CA ILE A 10 -0.78 5.58 4.09
C ILE A 10 -0.96 5.32 2.60
N GLN A 11 0.10 5.49 1.83
CA GLN A 11 0.14 5.19 0.41
C GLN A 11 1.00 3.96 0.16
N ILE A 12 0.45 3.00 -0.59
CA ILE A 12 1.15 1.80 -1.04
C ILE A 12 1.44 1.93 -2.54
N GLY A 13 2.60 1.47 -2.96
CA GLY A 13 2.96 1.38 -4.37
C GLY A 13 3.71 0.09 -4.70
N TYR A 14 3.68 -0.29 -5.96
CA TYR A 14 4.44 -1.39 -6.51
C TYR A 14 5.87 -0.93 -6.77
N ARG A 15 6.87 -1.62 -6.22
CA ARG A 15 8.29 -1.30 -6.49
C ARG A 15 8.69 -1.52 -7.96
N PRO A 16 8.19 -2.55 -8.67
CA PRO A 16 8.67 -2.85 -10.02
C PRO A 16 8.39 -1.75 -11.05
N ASP A 17 7.21 -1.12 -10.99
CA ASP A 17 6.79 -0.09 -11.96
C ASP A 17 6.56 1.29 -11.31
N GLY A 18 6.67 1.39 -9.98
CA GLY A 18 6.48 2.63 -9.23
C GLY A 18 5.03 3.08 -9.09
N SER A 19 4.07 2.40 -9.72
CA SER A 19 2.66 2.76 -9.69
C SER A 19 2.05 2.62 -8.30
N LEU A 20 0.98 3.37 -8.06
CA LEU A 20 0.27 3.35 -6.79
C LEU A 20 -0.80 2.25 -6.77
N VAL A 21 -1.01 1.67 -5.59
CA VAL A 21 -2.13 0.75 -5.36
C VAL A 21 -3.42 1.55 -5.42
N GLN A 22 -4.36 1.08 -6.25
CA GLN A 22 -5.76 1.48 -6.18
C GLN A 22 -6.47 0.45 -5.31
N PHE A 23 -6.85 0.84 -4.09
CA PHE A 23 -7.49 -0.08 -3.15
C PHE A 23 -8.85 -0.54 -3.67
N GLY A 24 -9.11 -1.85 -3.56
CA GLY A 24 -10.35 -2.47 -4.05
C GLY A 24 -10.31 -2.92 -5.52
N GLU A 25 -9.26 -2.57 -6.26
CA GLU A 25 -9.10 -2.91 -7.68
C GLU A 25 -8.11 -4.07 -7.87
N GLU A 26 -8.43 -5.01 -8.75
CA GLU A 26 -7.48 -6.06 -9.17
C GLU A 26 -6.45 -5.44 -10.12
N LYS A 27 -5.17 -5.78 -9.90
CA LYS A 27 -4.10 -5.44 -10.83
C LYS A 27 -3.27 -6.68 -11.15
N TYR A 28 -3.02 -6.89 -12.45
CA TYR A 28 -2.03 -7.88 -12.89
C TYR A 28 -0.64 -7.48 -12.39
N TYR A 29 -0.03 -8.35 -11.57
CA TYR A 29 1.31 -8.13 -11.03
C TYR A 29 2.39 -8.70 -11.97
N ARG A 30 2.39 -10.01 -12.16
CA ARG A 30 3.35 -10.73 -13.01
C ARG A 30 2.95 -12.21 -13.15
N THR A 31 3.37 -12.83 -14.24
CA THR A 31 3.44 -14.29 -14.41
C THR A 31 4.82 -14.79 -13.97
N SER A 32 4.84 -15.75 -13.04
CA SER A 32 6.10 -16.40 -12.61
C SER A 32 6.79 -17.03 -13.81
N ARG A 33 8.09 -16.75 -14.00
CA ARG A 33 8.85 -17.26 -15.15
C ARG A 33 9.33 -18.68 -14.97
N SER A 34 9.72 -19.05 -13.75
CA SER A 34 10.29 -20.37 -13.43
C SER A 34 9.35 -21.26 -12.62
N GLY A 35 8.22 -20.71 -12.17
CA GLY A 35 7.49 -21.30 -11.05
C GLY A 35 8.26 -21.17 -9.73
N GLY A 36 7.56 -21.39 -8.62
CA GLY A 36 8.15 -21.39 -7.28
C GLY A 36 7.94 -20.08 -6.50
N ASN A 37 8.88 -19.77 -5.61
CA ASN A 37 8.77 -18.63 -4.71
C ASN A 37 8.85 -17.31 -5.48
N GLU A 38 7.82 -16.48 -5.31
CA GLU A 38 7.74 -15.15 -5.89
C GLU A 38 7.60 -14.10 -4.80
N ASN A 39 8.36 -13.01 -4.93
CA ASN A 39 8.26 -11.88 -4.02
C ASN A 39 7.31 -10.84 -4.61
N VAL A 40 6.28 -10.47 -3.85
CA VAL A 40 5.42 -9.31 -4.15
C VAL A 40 6.07 -8.07 -3.56
N GLU A 41 6.66 -7.25 -4.43
CA GLU A 41 7.49 -6.11 -4.01
C GLU A 41 6.65 -4.83 -3.84
N LEU A 42 6.31 -4.50 -2.60
CA LEU A 42 5.55 -3.30 -2.24
C LEU A 42 6.41 -2.29 -1.48
N ARG A 43 6.03 -1.01 -1.56
CA ARG A 43 6.56 0.08 -0.74
C ARG A 43 5.41 0.84 -0.10
N ALA A 44 5.65 1.38 1.09
CA ALA A 44 4.70 2.20 1.83
C ALA A 44 5.32 3.54 2.23
N ARG A 45 4.51 4.60 2.24
CA ARG A 45 4.88 5.89 2.83
C ARG A 45 3.66 6.60 3.40
N TYR A 46 3.86 7.46 4.39
CA TYR A 46 2.86 8.45 4.75
C TYR A 46 2.86 9.59 3.71
N TYR A 47 1.70 10.17 3.45
CA TYR A 47 1.57 11.37 2.63
C TYR A 47 0.47 12.28 3.18
N GLN A 48 0.62 13.57 2.95
CA GLN A 48 -0.32 14.58 3.40
C GLN A 48 -1.58 14.58 2.52
N THR A 49 -2.74 14.55 3.14
CA THR A 49 -4.06 14.55 2.48
C THR A 49 -4.86 15.83 2.72
N ALA A 50 -4.49 16.62 3.72
CA ALA A 50 -5.12 17.90 4.04
C ALA A 50 -4.06 18.99 4.28
N GLN A 51 -4.43 20.26 4.14
CA GLN A 51 -3.52 21.39 4.33
C GLN A 51 -2.85 21.40 5.72
N ASN A 52 -3.57 20.97 6.76
CA ASN A 52 -3.08 20.91 8.13
C ASN A 52 -2.97 19.46 8.58
N VAL A 53 -1.83 19.10 9.20
CA VAL A 53 -1.57 17.79 9.80
C VAL A 53 -1.53 17.94 11.32
N THR A 54 -2.23 17.07 12.05
CA THR A 54 -2.14 17.02 13.52
C THR A 54 -1.36 15.79 13.96
N ALA A 55 -0.57 15.95 15.03
CA ALA A 55 0.20 14.84 15.59
C ALA A 55 -0.70 13.78 16.22
N GLY A 56 -0.27 12.53 16.15
CA GLY A 56 -0.98 11.37 16.70
C GLY A 56 -0.47 10.07 16.09
N LYS A 57 -1.12 8.95 16.43
CA LYS A 57 -0.84 7.64 15.82
C LYS A 57 -1.36 7.58 14.39
N ALA A 58 -0.67 6.83 13.56
CA ALA A 58 -0.93 6.73 12.13
C ALA A 58 -0.91 5.26 11.70
N ASN A 59 -1.66 4.43 12.40
CA ASN A 59 -1.65 2.99 12.18
C ASN A 59 -2.69 2.62 11.11
N GLY A 60 -2.39 1.61 10.30
CA GLY A 60 -3.34 1.08 9.34
C GLY A 60 -3.02 -0.36 8.99
N THR A 61 -4.06 -1.10 8.63
CA THR A 61 -3.96 -2.49 8.17
C THR A 61 -4.66 -2.58 6.82
N ALA A 62 -4.03 -3.28 5.88
CA ALA A 62 -4.61 -3.58 4.58
C ALA A 62 -4.55 -5.09 4.33
N THR A 63 -5.57 -5.60 3.62
CA THR A 63 -5.61 -7.00 3.19
C THR A 63 -5.08 -7.10 1.77
N PHE A 64 -4.16 -8.03 1.53
CA PHE A 64 -3.68 -8.36 0.19
C PHE A 64 -4.28 -9.69 -0.26
N THR A 65 -4.92 -9.69 -1.43
CA THR A 65 -5.50 -10.88 -2.05
C THR A 65 -4.76 -11.19 -3.34
N LEU A 66 -4.32 -12.44 -3.49
CA LEU A 66 -3.61 -12.91 -4.67
C LEU A 66 -4.41 -14.01 -5.35
N THR A 67 -4.76 -13.77 -6.61
CA THR A 67 -5.47 -14.73 -7.48
C THR A 67 -4.48 -15.27 -8.52
N TYR A 68 -4.45 -16.59 -8.69
CA TYR A 68 -3.64 -17.26 -9.70
C TYR A 68 -4.53 -17.70 -10.87
N LYS A 69 -3.99 -17.63 -12.09
CA LYS A 69 -4.63 -18.07 -13.34
C LYS A 69 -3.71 -19.01 -14.09
#